data_AF-A0A3D5UAL8-F1
#
_entry.id   AF-A0A3D5UAL8-F1
#
_cell.length_a   1.000
_cell.length_b   1.000
_cell.length_c   1.000
_cell.angle_alpha   90.00
_cell.angle_beta   90.00
_cell.angle_gamma   90.00
#
_symmetry.space_group_name_H-M   'P 1'
#
loop_
_entity.id
_entity.type
_entity.pdbx_description
1 polymer ?
#
loop_
_entity_poly.entity_id
_entity_poly.type
_entity_poly.pdbx_seq_one_letter_code
_entity_poly.pdbx_strand_id
1 'polypeptide(L)'
;MNIKEQIIALYDDPRRNYEVQDRELFNSFVNALNRGEIRSCEKGSTGWIVNTWVKMGILLGFRLGQLSELPAYPGKNFYEKDTMPEKRFSLADKVRIVPGGSSVRTGAYIAEGVTIMPPSYINIGAWVDSGTMIDSHALVGSCAQIGKRVHLSAGAMIGGVLEPIGTRPVIVEDDAFIGGNCGIYEGILVGERAVVASGTVINASTPI
;
A
#
# COMPACT_ATOMS: atom_id res chain seq x y z
N MET A 1 -8.65 -24.26 8.63
CA MET A 1 -8.93 -22.84 8.90
C MET A 1 -8.34 -22.04 7.74
N ASN A 2 -9.09 -21.13 7.12
CA ASN A 2 -8.56 -20.34 6.00
C ASN A 2 -7.61 -19.23 6.54
N ILE A 3 -6.82 -18.62 5.65
CA ILE A 3 -5.82 -17.60 6.04
C ILE A 3 -6.43 -16.43 6.83
N LYS A 4 -7.67 -16.03 6.48
CA LYS A 4 -8.38 -14.94 7.15
C LYS A 4 -8.65 -15.27 8.62
N GLU A 5 -9.24 -16.44 8.87
CA GLU A 5 -9.55 -16.92 10.22
C GLU A 5 -8.28 -17.06 11.08
N GLN A 6 -7.19 -17.57 10.50
CA GLN A 6 -5.90 -17.70 11.21
C GLN A 6 -5.28 -16.34 11.56
N ILE A 7 -5.34 -15.37 10.64
CA ILE A 7 -4.85 -14.01 10.88
C ILE A 7 -5.65 -13.31 11.98
N ILE A 8 -6.98 -13.45 11.97
CA ILE A 8 -7.84 -12.89 13.03
C ILE A 8 -7.49 -13.51 14.37
N ALA A 9 -7.44 -14.84 14.45
CA ALA A 9 -7.11 -15.56 15.69
C ALA A 9 -5.74 -15.14 16.25
N LEU A 10 -4.71 -15.00 15.39
CA LEU A 10 -3.39 -14.56 15.83
C LEU A 10 -3.35 -13.08 16.23
N TYR A 11 -4.14 -12.22 15.58
CA TYR A 11 -4.21 -10.80 15.89
C TYR A 11 -4.85 -10.56 17.27
N ASP A 12 -5.90 -11.31 17.59
CA ASP A 12 -6.67 -11.20 18.83
C ASP A 12 -5.99 -11.84 20.05
N ASP A 13 -4.85 -12.52 19.86
CA ASP A 13 -3.99 -13.01 20.93
C ASP A 13 -2.65 -12.23 21.03
N PRO A 14 -2.67 -10.98 21.53
CA PRO A 14 -1.51 -10.10 21.54
C PRO A 14 -0.44 -10.48 22.58
N ARG A 15 -0.70 -11.44 23.47
CA ARG A 15 0.19 -11.80 24.59
C ARG A 15 0.96 -13.11 24.35
N ARG A 16 0.74 -13.76 23.22
CA ARG A 16 1.41 -15.01 22.86
C ARG A 16 2.85 -14.75 22.38
N ASN A 17 3.73 -15.70 22.66
CA ASN A 17 5.05 -15.77 22.05
C ASN A 17 4.92 -16.30 20.61
N TYR A 18 5.38 -15.53 19.64
CA TYR A 18 5.28 -15.91 18.22
C TYR A 18 6.20 -17.06 17.86
N GLU A 19 5.65 -18.06 17.19
CA GLU A 19 6.34 -19.28 16.76
C GLU A 19 6.73 -19.23 15.28
N VAL A 20 7.48 -20.24 14.81
CA VAL A 20 7.89 -20.35 13.41
C VAL A 20 6.67 -20.39 12.48
N GLN A 21 5.62 -21.10 12.87
CA GLN A 21 4.39 -21.21 12.09
C GLN A 21 3.66 -19.87 11.93
N ASP A 22 3.75 -18.98 12.93
CA ASP A 22 3.15 -17.64 12.86
C ASP A 22 3.87 -16.78 11.80
N ARG A 23 5.19 -16.94 11.69
CA ARG A 23 6.00 -16.30 10.63
C ARG A 23 5.70 -16.88 9.25
N GLU A 24 5.51 -18.19 9.13
CA GLU A 24 5.11 -18.83 7.87
C GLU A 24 3.71 -18.39 7.41
N LEU A 25 2.76 -18.26 8.35
CA LEU A 25 1.44 -17.69 8.10
C LEU A 25 1.54 -16.24 7.62
N PHE A 26 2.32 -15.41 8.30
CA PHE A 26 2.52 -14.01 7.91
C PHE A 26 3.18 -13.88 6.53
N ASN A 27 4.20 -14.71 6.22
CA ASN A 27 4.82 -14.75 4.90
C ASN A 27 3.80 -15.13 3.82
N SER A 28 2.91 -16.09 4.09
CA SER A 28 1.85 -16.48 3.17
C SER A 28 0.85 -15.35 2.95
N PHE A 29 0.52 -14.60 4.00
CA PHE A 29 -0.33 -13.41 3.96
C PHE A 29 0.29 -12.28 3.12
N VAL A 30 1.56 -11.95 3.34
CA VAL A 30 2.30 -10.95 2.55
C VAL A 30 2.40 -11.36 1.09
N ASN A 31 2.61 -12.66 0.82
CA ASN A 31 2.65 -13.18 -0.54
C ASN A 31 1.29 -13.05 -1.24
N ALA A 32 0.17 -13.31 -0.55
CA ALA A 32 -1.17 -13.10 -1.08
C ALA A 32 -1.44 -11.61 -1.40
N LEU A 33 -1.00 -10.68 -0.52
CA LEU A 33 -1.03 -9.24 -0.80
C LEU A 33 -0.21 -8.88 -2.04
N ASN A 34 1.03 -9.39 -2.12
CA ASN A 34 1.94 -9.11 -3.24
C ASN A 34 1.39 -9.59 -4.59
N ARG A 35 0.61 -10.68 -4.60
CA ARG A 35 -0.03 -11.24 -5.80
C ARG A 35 -1.41 -10.63 -6.10
N GLY A 36 -1.91 -9.75 -5.24
CA GLY A 36 -3.23 -9.14 -5.40
C GLY A 36 -4.39 -10.12 -5.15
N GLU A 37 -4.15 -11.23 -4.46
CA GLU A 37 -5.20 -12.20 -4.10
C GLU A 37 -6.09 -11.69 -2.97
N ILE A 38 -5.53 -10.81 -2.13
CA ILE A 38 -6.21 -10.14 -1.03
C ILE A 38 -5.85 -8.66 -1.04
N ARG A 39 -6.75 -7.82 -0.54
CA ARG A 39 -6.57 -6.36 -0.48
C ARG A 39 -7.28 -5.75 0.70
N SER A 40 -6.76 -4.62 1.19
CA SER A 40 -7.25 -3.97 2.41
C SER A 40 -8.63 -3.31 2.26
N CYS A 41 -9.03 -2.99 1.03
CA CYS A 41 -10.34 -2.44 0.70
C CYS A 41 -10.66 -2.75 -0.75
N GLU A 42 -11.90 -3.14 -1.07
CA GLU A 42 -12.31 -3.52 -2.42
C GLU A 42 -13.70 -2.97 -2.79
N LYS A 43 -13.97 -2.82 -4.09
CA LYS A 43 -15.25 -2.34 -4.59
C LYS A 43 -16.26 -3.48 -4.59
N GLY A 44 -17.23 -3.43 -3.70
CA GLY A 44 -18.40 -4.31 -3.68
C GLY A 44 -19.55 -3.76 -4.52
N SER A 45 -20.71 -4.45 -4.48
CA SER A 45 -21.90 -4.08 -5.25
C SER A 45 -22.53 -2.74 -4.83
N THR A 46 -22.43 -2.39 -3.54
CA THR A 46 -23.05 -1.18 -2.96
C THR A 46 -22.04 -0.10 -2.58
N GLY A 47 -20.76 -0.31 -2.88
CA GLY A 47 -19.68 0.60 -2.51
C GLY A 47 -18.43 -0.13 -2.04
N TRP A 48 -17.48 0.64 -1.51
CA TRP A 48 -16.19 0.12 -1.06
C TRP A 48 -16.29 -0.56 0.31
N ILE A 49 -15.77 -1.78 0.40
CA ILE A 49 -15.79 -2.65 1.58
C ILE A 49 -14.38 -2.73 2.15
N VAL A 50 -14.23 -2.40 3.44
CA VAL A 50 -12.95 -2.51 4.15
C VAL A 50 -12.73 -3.94 4.64
N ASN A 51 -11.64 -4.56 4.21
CA ASN A 51 -11.22 -5.87 4.68
C ASN A 51 -10.38 -5.71 5.96
N THR A 52 -11.06 -5.55 7.10
CA THR A 52 -10.44 -5.31 8.41
C THR A 52 -9.36 -6.34 8.77
N TRP A 53 -9.61 -7.61 8.45
CA TRP A 53 -8.67 -8.72 8.70
C TRP A 53 -7.34 -8.56 7.95
N VAL A 54 -7.33 -7.92 6.78
CA VAL A 54 -6.10 -7.62 6.05
C VAL A 54 -5.29 -6.56 6.79
N LYS A 55 -5.94 -5.51 7.30
CA LYS A 55 -5.25 -4.50 8.11
C LYS A 55 -4.74 -5.08 9.43
N MET A 56 -5.49 -6.00 10.06
CA MET A 56 -5.02 -6.80 11.19
C MET A 56 -3.75 -7.59 10.83
N GLY A 57 -3.73 -8.27 9.69
CA GLY A 57 -2.54 -8.99 9.20
C GLY A 57 -1.32 -8.09 8.99
N ILE A 58 -1.52 -6.89 8.43
CA ILE A 58 -0.44 -5.90 8.27
C ILE A 58 0.10 -5.45 9.65
N LEU A 59 -0.79 -5.16 10.60
CA LEU A 59 -0.45 -4.80 11.98
C LEU A 59 0.27 -5.93 12.73
N LEU A 60 -0.14 -7.18 12.50
CA LEU A 60 0.56 -8.37 12.99
C LEU A 60 2.01 -8.40 12.52
N GLY A 61 2.27 -8.06 11.25
CA GLY A 61 3.62 -7.96 10.72
C GLY A 61 4.51 -6.99 11.51
N PHE A 62 3.95 -5.87 11.96
CA PHE A 62 4.67 -4.94 12.84
C PHE A 62 4.93 -5.53 14.23
N ARG A 63 4.04 -6.36 14.79
CA ARG A 63 4.25 -7.02 16.09
C ARG A 63 5.26 -8.16 16.00
N LEU A 64 5.14 -8.99 14.96
CA LEU A 64 6.01 -10.14 14.67
C LEU A 64 7.44 -9.72 14.31
N GLY A 65 7.57 -8.57 13.65
CA GLY A 65 8.81 -8.12 13.05
C GLY A 65 9.84 -7.67 14.08
N GLN A 66 11.07 -8.12 13.90
CA GLN A 66 12.22 -7.67 14.69
C GLN A 66 13.04 -6.68 13.88
N LEU A 67 13.61 -5.68 14.55
CA LEU A 67 14.49 -4.72 13.88
C LEU A 67 15.69 -5.46 13.31
N SER A 68 15.95 -5.25 12.02
CA SER A 68 17.02 -5.91 11.27
C SER A 68 17.79 -4.87 10.46
N GLU A 69 19.06 -5.14 10.23
CA GLU A 69 19.91 -4.30 9.40
C GLU A 69 19.57 -4.48 7.91
N LEU A 70 19.46 -3.37 7.19
CA LEU A 70 19.31 -3.31 5.75
C LEU A 70 20.49 -2.51 5.17
N PRO A 71 21.54 -3.19 4.70
CA PRO A 71 22.67 -2.52 4.06
C PRO A 71 22.22 -1.84 2.75
N ALA A 72 22.50 -0.54 2.60
CA ALA A 72 22.19 0.18 1.36
C ALA A 72 23.42 0.44 0.51
N TYR A 73 24.47 1.01 1.10
CA TYR A 73 25.74 1.31 0.47
C TYR A 73 26.88 1.06 1.46
N PRO A 74 28.13 0.88 1.03
CA PRO A 74 29.26 0.76 1.94
C PRO A 74 29.27 1.89 2.99
N GLY A 75 29.19 1.52 4.28
CA GLY A 75 29.17 2.46 5.39
C GLY A 75 27.81 3.11 5.71
N LYS A 76 26.71 2.73 5.04
CA LYS A 76 25.36 3.20 5.35
C LYS A 76 24.35 2.05 5.43
N ASN A 77 23.85 1.83 6.63
CA ASN A 77 22.76 0.89 6.93
C ASN A 77 21.46 1.65 7.19
N PHE A 78 20.35 1.07 6.77
CA PHE A 78 19.02 1.34 7.31
C PHE A 78 18.64 0.24 8.30
N TYR A 79 17.59 0.47 9.07
CA TYR A 79 17.06 -0.49 10.03
C TYR A 79 15.56 -0.56 9.87
N GLU A 80 15.05 -1.75 9.63
CA GLU A 80 13.63 -2.01 9.38
C GLU A 80 13.24 -3.36 9.97
N LYS A 81 11.94 -3.56 10.21
CA LYS A 81 11.42 -4.87 10.58
C LYS A 81 11.68 -5.89 9.47
N ASP A 82 12.22 -7.04 9.84
CA ASP A 82 12.48 -8.19 8.96
C ASP A 82 11.23 -8.70 8.22
N THR A 83 10.03 -8.39 8.74
CA THR A 83 8.72 -8.66 8.14
C THR A 83 8.27 -7.62 7.11
N MET A 84 8.97 -6.49 6.99
CA MET A 84 8.61 -5.35 6.13
C MET A 84 9.70 -4.96 5.12
N PRO A 85 10.40 -5.91 4.47
CA PRO A 85 11.45 -5.56 3.51
C PRO A 85 10.88 -4.86 2.27
N GLU A 86 11.78 -4.28 1.49
CA GLU A 86 11.46 -3.80 0.14
C GLU A 86 10.97 -4.95 -0.75
N LYS A 87 9.92 -4.67 -1.53
CA LYS A 87 9.36 -5.57 -2.54
C LYS A 87 10.40 -5.77 -3.64
N ARG A 88 10.65 -7.04 -3.97
CA ARG A 88 11.51 -7.41 -5.10
C ARG A 88 10.66 -7.54 -6.35
N PHE A 89 11.14 -6.95 -7.44
CA PHE A 89 10.53 -7.04 -8.76
C PHE A 89 11.40 -7.88 -9.69
N SER A 90 10.75 -8.43 -10.71
CA SER A 90 11.32 -9.20 -11.80
C SER A 90 10.75 -8.69 -13.13
N LEU A 91 11.36 -9.10 -14.25
CA LEU A 91 10.83 -8.77 -15.57
C LEU A 91 9.41 -9.34 -15.82
N ALA A 92 9.03 -10.42 -15.12
CA ALA A 92 7.71 -11.01 -15.24
C ALA A 92 6.59 -10.11 -14.70
N ASP A 93 6.92 -9.19 -13.79
CA ASP A 93 5.94 -8.26 -13.20
C ASP A 93 5.52 -7.16 -14.19
N LYS A 94 6.30 -6.92 -15.26
CA LYS A 94 6.07 -5.86 -16.26
C LYS A 94 5.80 -4.47 -15.66
N VAL A 95 6.46 -4.17 -14.53
CA VAL A 95 6.43 -2.86 -13.89
C VAL A 95 7.67 -2.09 -14.31
N ARG A 96 7.50 -0.85 -14.77
CA ARG A 96 8.62 0.03 -15.11
C ARG A 96 9.01 0.83 -13.89
N ILE A 97 10.22 0.59 -13.37
CA ILE A 97 10.79 1.33 -12.23
C ILE A 97 11.99 2.13 -12.72
N VAL A 98 11.89 3.46 -12.63
CA VAL A 98 12.94 4.35 -13.13
C VAL A 98 13.97 4.63 -12.01
N PRO A 99 15.29 4.59 -12.28
CA PRO A 99 16.32 4.78 -11.25
C PRO A 99 16.28 6.17 -10.62
N GLY A 100 16.32 6.24 -9.28
CA GLY A 100 16.45 7.52 -8.56
C GLY A 100 15.91 7.54 -7.13
N GLY A 101 15.85 6.39 -6.45
CA GLY A 101 15.48 6.33 -5.04
C GLY A 101 13.99 6.08 -4.75
N SER A 102 13.27 5.40 -5.66
CA SER A 102 11.96 4.85 -5.34
C SER A 102 12.07 3.60 -4.47
N SER A 103 11.10 3.40 -3.58
CA SER A 103 10.99 2.18 -2.79
C SER A 103 9.53 1.74 -2.65
N VAL A 104 9.31 0.43 -2.76
CA VAL A 104 8.00 -0.20 -2.60
C VAL A 104 8.10 -1.22 -1.49
N ARG A 105 7.30 -1.10 -0.42
CA ARG A 105 7.32 -2.09 0.65
C ARG A 105 6.64 -3.39 0.21
N THR A 106 7.15 -4.54 0.64
CA THR A 106 6.48 -5.83 0.41
C THR A 106 5.04 -5.80 0.98
N GLY A 107 4.14 -6.54 0.34
CA GLY A 107 2.71 -6.51 0.65
C GLY A 107 1.97 -5.32 0.02
N ALA A 108 2.61 -4.53 -0.84
CA ALA A 108 1.93 -3.70 -1.83
C ALA A 108 1.71 -4.49 -3.13
N TYR A 109 0.50 -4.45 -3.67
CA TYR A 109 0.19 -4.98 -4.99
C TYR A 109 0.45 -3.91 -6.05
N ILE A 110 1.23 -4.27 -7.07
CA ILE A 110 1.54 -3.42 -8.21
C ILE A 110 1.21 -4.23 -9.47
N ALA A 111 0.22 -3.78 -10.24
CA ALA A 111 -0.21 -4.45 -11.45
C ALA A 111 0.75 -4.22 -12.63
N GLU A 112 0.60 -5.04 -13.68
CA GLU A 112 1.36 -4.88 -14.91
C GLU A 112 1.11 -3.52 -15.58
N GLY A 113 2.15 -3.00 -16.23
CA GLY A 113 2.10 -1.72 -16.94
C GLY A 113 2.19 -0.48 -16.05
N VAL A 114 2.27 -0.63 -14.72
CA VAL A 114 2.51 0.50 -13.82
C VAL A 114 3.91 1.09 -14.07
N THR A 115 3.99 2.42 -14.08
CA THR A 115 5.26 3.16 -14.12
C THR A 115 5.50 3.88 -12.80
N ILE A 116 6.68 3.67 -12.22
CA ILE A 116 7.14 4.29 -10.98
C ILE A 116 8.31 5.21 -11.31
N MET A 117 8.06 6.52 -11.24
CA MET A 117 9.06 7.57 -11.42
C MET A 117 9.67 7.96 -10.06
N PRO A 118 10.98 8.30 -10.01
CA PRO A 118 11.70 8.53 -8.78
C PRO A 118 11.77 10.00 -8.32
N PRO A 119 12.04 10.24 -7.03
CA PRO A 119 11.89 9.30 -5.93
C PRO A 119 10.40 9.12 -5.62
N SER A 120 9.93 7.93 -5.31
CA SER A 120 8.54 7.70 -4.89
C SER A 120 8.47 6.60 -3.85
N TYR A 121 7.44 6.63 -3.03
CA TYR A 121 7.27 5.63 -1.97
C TYR A 121 5.89 5.00 -2.01
N ILE A 122 5.83 3.68 -2.06
CA ILE A 122 4.58 2.91 -2.03
C ILE A 122 4.62 1.99 -0.82
N ASN A 123 3.66 2.17 0.08
CA ASN A 123 3.68 1.50 1.38
C ASN A 123 2.84 0.20 1.36
N ILE A 124 3.04 -0.64 2.37
CA ILE A 124 2.36 -1.94 2.51
C ILE A 124 0.83 -1.80 2.49
N GLY A 125 0.16 -2.77 1.89
CA GLY A 125 -1.30 -2.83 1.76
C GLY A 125 -1.86 -1.94 0.66
N ALA A 126 -1.03 -1.10 0.03
CA ALA A 126 -1.41 -0.35 -1.15
C ALA A 126 -1.75 -1.29 -2.31
N TRP A 127 -2.73 -0.88 -3.12
CA TRP A 127 -3.10 -1.53 -4.36
C TRP A 127 -2.94 -0.52 -5.49
N VAL A 128 -2.09 -0.81 -6.47
CA VAL A 128 -1.89 0.03 -7.65
C VAL A 128 -2.22 -0.78 -8.89
N ASP A 129 -3.35 -0.46 -9.51
CA ASP A 129 -3.87 -1.21 -10.65
C ASP A 129 -3.22 -0.78 -11.98
N SER A 130 -3.52 -1.54 -13.03
CA SER A 130 -2.78 -1.56 -14.30
C SER A 130 -2.76 -0.23 -15.03
N GLY A 131 -1.62 0.05 -15.69
CA GLY A 131 -1.40 1.25 -16.47
C GLY A 131 -1.33 2.56 -15.67
N THR A 132 -1.34 2.51 -14.34
CA THR A 132 -1.20 3.68 -13.49
C THR A 132 0.22 4.26 -13.53
N MET A 133 0.30 5.59 -13.56
CA MET A 133 1.54 6.34 -13.46
C MET A 133 1.69 6.93 -12.07
N ILE A 134 2.78 6.59 -11.39
CA ILE A 134 3.23 7.19 -10.14
C ILE A 134 4.42 8.06 -10.48
N ASP A 135 4.19 9.37 -10.53
CA ASP A 135 5.21 10.32 -10.97
C ASP A 135 6.19 10.68 -9.83
N SER A 136 7.22 11.44 -10.18
CA SER A 136 8.33 11.80 -9.30
C SER A 136 7.83 12.48 -8.03
N HIS A 137 8.40 12.12 -6.88
CA HIS A 137 8.02 12.61 -5.55
C HIS A 137 6.62 12.20 -5.06
N ALA A 138 5.91 11.32 -5.76
CA ALA A 138 4.61 10.84 -5.29
C ALA A 138 4.74 9.85 -4.12
N LEU A 139 3.74 9.87 -3.23
CA LEU A 139 3.58 8.92 -2.13
C LEU A 139 2.25 8.19 -2.24
N VAL A 140 2.28 6.85 -2.18
CA VAL A 140 1.11 5.99 -2.04
C VAL A 140 1.15 5.35 -0.66
N GLY A 141 0.36 5.90 0.25
CA GLY A 141 0.34 5.50 1.66
C GLY A 141 -0.25 4.11 1.90
N SER A 142 -0.09 3.62 3.14
CA SER A 142 -0.54 2.28 3.52
C SER A 142 -2.03 2.08 3.24
N CYS A 143 -2.38 0.92 2.69
CA CYS A 143 -3.75 0.56 2.34
C CYS A 143 -4.41 1.40 1.23
N ALA A 144 -3.76 2.40 0.64
CA ALA A 144 -4.36 3.20 -0.43
C ALA A 144 -4.75 2.33 -1.64
N GLN A 145 -5.90 2.62 -2.26
CA GLN A 145 -6.40 1.87 -3.42
C GLN A 145 -6.39 2.78 -4.65
N ILE A 146 -5.48 2.52 -5.57
CA ILE A 146 -5.31 3.26 -6.82
C ILE A 146 -5.82 2.40 -7.97
N GLY A 147 -6.81 2.91 -8.68
CA GLY A 147 -7.47 2.27 -9.81
C GLY A 147 -6.58 2.16 -11.05
N LYS A 148 -7.20 1.74 -12.15
CA LYS A 148 -6.52 1.56 -13.45
C LYS A 148 -6.31 2.91 -14.12
N ARG A 149 -5.19 3.04 -14.84
CA ARG A 149 -4.86 4.21 -15.66
C ARG A 149 -4.97 5.54 -14.90
N VAL A 150 -4.74 5.50 -13.58
CA VAL A 150 -4.66 6.70 -12.76
C VAL A 150 -3.34 7.40 -13.06
N HIS A 151 -3.37 8.72 -13.07
CA HIS A 151 -2.15 9.52 -13.11
C HIS A 151 -1.98 10.26 -11.78
N LEU A 152 -1.02 9.81 -10.97
CA LEU A 152 -0.55 10.53 -9.79
C LEU A 152 0.62 11.42 -10.22
N SER A 153 0.36 12.69 -10.51
CA SER A 153 1.39 13.61 -11.00
C SER A 153 2.44 13.93 -9.93
N ALA A 154 3.52 14.60 -10.36
CA ALA A 154 4.68 14.84 -9.50
C ALA A 154 4.30 15.46 -8.14
N GLY A 155 4.78 14.87 -7.05
CA GLY A 155 4.51 15.33 -5.68
C GLY A 155 3.09 15.03 -5.17
N ALA A 156 2.28 14.24 -5.87
CA ALA A 156 0.97 13.83 -5.38
C ALA A 156 1.09 12.94 -4.13
N MET A 157 0.40 13.32 -3.06
CA MET A 157 0.44 12.67 -1.76
C MET A 157 -0.88 11.95 -1.50
N ILE A 158 -0.87 10.61 -1.55
CA ILE A 158 -2.00 9.77 -1.20
C ILE A 158 -1.83 9.24 0.21
N GLY A 159 -2.64 9.74 1.14
CA GLY A 159 -2.58 9.43 2.56
C GLY A 159 -2.80 7.94 2.86
N GLY A 160 -1.97 7.40 3.76
CA GLY A 160 -2.13 6.05 4.27
C GLY A 160 -3.15 5.99 5.40
N VAL A 161 -3.94 4.91 5.44
CA VAL A 161 -4.89 4.64 6.53
C VAL A 161 -4.81 3.17 6.91
N LEU A 162 -3.89 2.84 7.82
CA LEU A 162 -3.80 1.51 8.41
C LEU A 162 -4.68 1.39 9.66
N GLU A 163 -4.64 2.42 10.51
CA GLU A 163 -5.48 2.57 11.69
C GLU A 163 -6.31 3.86 11.58
N PRO A 164 -7.55 3.88 12.12
CA PRO A 164 -8.29 2.76 12.69
C PRO A 164 -8.62 1.66 11.67
N ILE A 165 -8.66 0.40 12.12
CA ILE A 165 -8.78 -0.78 11.23
C ILE A 165 -10.07 -0.75 10.40
N GLY A 166 -11.18 -0.24 10.97
CA GLY A 166 -12.46 -0.10 10.28
C GLY A 166 -12.54 1.06 9.29
N THR A 167 -11.58 1.98 9.30
CA THR A 167 -11.64 3.19 8.46
C THR A 167 -11.26 2.87 7.02
N ARG A 168 -12.00 3.41 6.07
CA ARG A 168 -11.69 3.25 4.64
C ARG A 168 -10.37 3.95 4.30
N PRO A 169 -9.47 3.31 3.54
CA PRO A 169 -8.28 4.00 3.03
C PRO A 169 -8.65 5.02 1.96
N VAL A 170 -7.66 5.85 1.60
CA VAL A 170 -7.80 6.72 0.44
C VAL A 170 -7.98 5.86 -0.81
N ILE A 171 -8.96 6.23 -1.62
CA ILE A 171 -9.28 5.55 -2.88
C ILE A 171 -9.19 6.58 -4.00
N VAL A 172 -8.50 6.22 -5.06
CA VAL A 172 -8.51 6.94 -6.33
C VAL A 172 -9.01 5.95 -7.38
N GLU A 173 -10.22 6.15 -7.88
CA GLU A 173 -10.84 5.23 -8.84
C GLU A 173 -10.26 5.36 -10.25
N ASP A 174 -10.64 4.45 -11.14
CA ASP A 174 -10.10 4.31 -12.49
C ASP A 174 -10.14 5.63 -13.27
N ASP A 175 -9.13 5.83 -14.12
CA ASP A 175 -8.98 6.97 -15.03
C ASP A 175 -8.93 8.36 -14.36
N ALA A 176 -8.81 8.43 -13.03
CA ALA A 176 -8.67 9.69 -12.34
C ALA A 176 -7.28 10.33 -12.55
N PHE A 177 -7.25 11.65 -12.54
CA PHE A 177 -6.03 12.46 -12.62
C PHE A 177 -5.84 13.24 -11.32
N ILE A 178 -4.72 13.02 -10.65
CA ILE A 178 -4.34 13.75 -9.43
C ILE A 178 -3.18 14.68 -9.80
N GLY A 179 -3.47 15.99 -9.85
CA GLY A 179 -2.50 17.02 -10.23
C GLY A 179 -1.28 17.08 -9.32
N GLY A 180 -0.25 17.78 -9.79
CA GLY A 180 1.03 17.87 -9.09
C GLY A 180 0.88 18.56 -7.74
N ASN A 181 1.66 18.10 -6.74
CA ASN A 181 1.62 18.60 -5.36
C ASN A 181 0.22 18.57 -4.71
N CYS A 182 -0.69 17.71 -5.19
CA CYS A 182 -1.96 17.47 -4.52
C CYS A 182 -1.77 16.64 -3.25
N GLY A 183 -2.70 16.76 -2.31
CA GLY A 183 -2.77 15.90 -1.14
C GLY A 183 -4.18 15.36 -0.94
N ILE A 184 -4.34 14.04 -0.92
CA ILE A 184 -5.61 13.36 -0.69
C ILE A 184 -5.47 12.49 0.57
N TYR A 185 -6.20 12.82 1.63
CA TYR A 185 -5.96 12.26 2.96
C TYR A 185 -7.21 11.64 3.59
N GLU A 186 -7.06 11.03 4.77
CA GLU A 186 -8.17 10.70 5.69
C GLU A 186 -9.31 9.88 5.08
N GLY A 187 -8.98 8.96 4.17
CA GLY A 187 -9.98 8.08 3.57
C GLY A 187 -10.85 8.77 2.52
N ILE A 188 -10.44 9.90 1.96
CA ILE A 188 -11.14 10.51 0.84
C ILE A 188 -11.24 9.53 -0.35
N LEU A 189 -12.37 9.57 -1.05
CA LEU A 189 -12.60 8.83 -2.29
C LEU A 189 -12.61 9.84 -3.43
N VAL A 190 -11.70 9.67 -4.38
CA VAL A 190 -11.70 10.37 -5.67
C VAL A 190 -12.36 9.46 -6.69
N GLY A 191 -13.50 9.90 -7.22
CA GLY A 191 -14.32 9.10 -8.13
C GLY A 191 -13.70 8.89 -9.51
N GLU A 192 -14.24 7.93 -10.23
CA GLU A 192 -13.77 7.55 -11.57
C GLU A 192 -13.73 8.76 -12.52
N ARG A 193 -12.63 8.90 -13.29
CA ARG A 193 -12.36 10.01 -14.22
C ARG A 193 -12.34 11.42 -13.61
N ALA A 194 -12.31 11.55 -12.28
CA ALA A 194 -12.18 12.86 -11.66
C ALA A 194 -10.82 13.49 -11.97
N VAL A 195 -10.79 14.82 -12.10
CA VAL A 195 -9.57 15.60 -12.31
C VAL A 195 -9.39 16.53 -11.11
N VAL A 196 -8.35 16.29 -10.33
CA VAL A 196 -7.97 17.14 -9.19
C VAL A 196 -6.86 18.08 -9.65
N ALA A 197 -7.13 19.39 -9.60
CA ALA A 197 -6.18 20.41 -10.03
C ALA A 197 -4.94 20.45 -9.13
N SER A 198 -3.77 20.74 -9.70
CA SER A 198 -2.49 20.81 -8.96
C SER A 198 -2.57 21.71 -7.73
N GLY A 199 -1.91 21.29 -6.64
CA GLY A 199 -1.89 22.00 -5.36
C GLY A 199 -3.17 21.87 -4.53
N THR A 200 -4.15 21.08 -4.98
CA THR A 200 -5.38 20.86 -4.20
C THR A 200 -5.11 19.92 -3.02
N VAL A 201 -5.56 20.31 -1.83
CA VAL A 201 -5.50 19.47 -0.63
C VAL A 201 -6.92 19.13 -0.17
N ILE A 202 -7.23 17.83 -0.15
CA ILE A 202 -8.51 17.28 0.27
C ILE A 202 -8.30 16.34 1.44
N ASN A 203 -8.92 16.65 2.56
CA ASN A 203 -9.02 15.80 3.74
C ASN A 203 -10.48 15.80 4.25
N ALA A 204 -10.78 15.11 5.35
CA ALA A 204 -12.15 14.97 5.83
C ALA A 204 -12.79 16.30 6.28
N SER A 205 -11.97 17.33 6.48
CA SER A 205 -12.40 18.68 6.88
C SER A 205 -12.39 19.69 5.73
N THR A 206 -11.99 19.30 4.51
CA THR A 206 -11.99 20.19 3.34
C THR A 206 -13.43 20.38 2.82
N PRO A 207 -13.97 21.61 2.78
CA PRO A 207 -15.28 21.87 2.17
C PRO A 207 -15.22 21.71 0.63
N ILE A 208 -16.13 20.91 0.06
CA ILE A 208 -16.27 20.64 -1.39
C ILE A 208 -17.74 20.69 -1.78
#